data_AF-X0JJ98-F1
#
_entry.id   AF-X0JJ98-F1
#
_cell.length_a   1.000
_cell.length_b   1.000
_cell.length_c   1.000
_cell.angle_alpha   90.00
_cell.angle_beta   90.00
_cell.angle_gamma   90.00
#
_symmetry.space_group_name_H-M   'P 1'
#
loop_
_entity.id
_entity.type
_entity.pdbx_description
1 polymer ?
#
loop_
_entity_poly.entity_id
_entity_poly.type
_entity_poly.pdbx_seq_one_letter_code
_entity_poly.pdbx_strand_id
1 'polypeptide(L)'
;MPFKRTQIAAKSSEEFGEYMQELMDENIIEARRGERIDGKELNKGALSHDDIRGNTFIMLAAGQETSAGVLQFILLELANNPVSQRSLHGAIDETCGDGDPSLWDYENLINPKMASMLGACINQTLRMTPAVVEIPEAVPSK
;
A
#
# COMPACT_ATOMS: atom_id res chain seq x y z
N MET A 1 -6.97 -28.40 -13.34
CA MET A 1 -7.46 -28.02 -12.00
C MET A 1 -8.96 -28.35 -11.87
N PRO A 2 -9.39 -29.23 -10.95
CA PRO A 2 -10.77 -29.73 -10.88
C PRO A 2 -11.78 -28.77 -10.19
N PHE A 3 -11.33 -27.82 -9.37
CA PHE A 3 -12.23 -26.90 -8.65
C PHE A 3 -12.35 -25.54 -9.35
N LYS A 4 -13.58 -25.01 -9.46
CA LYS A 4 -13.85 -23.69 -10.08
C LYS A 4 -13.03 -22.55 -9.45
N ARG A 5 -12.92 -22.52 -8.12
CA ARG A 5 -12.12 -21.51 -7.39
C ARG A 5 -10.64 -21.55 -7.82
N THR A 6 -10.10 -22.75 -7.98
CA THR A 6 -8.72 -22.95 -8.41
C THR A 6 -8.52 -22.58 -9.88
N GLN A 7 -9.52 -22.79 -10.74
CA GLN A 7 -9.48 -22.34 -12.14
C GLN A 7 -9.47 -20.81 -12.24
N ILE A 8 -10.32 -20.13 -11.46
CA ILE A 8 -10.37 -18.67 -11.41
C ILE A 8 -9.03 -18.11 -10.92
N ALA A 9 -8.51 -18.64 -9.81
CA ALA A 9 -7.22 -18.21 -9.29
C ALA A 9 -6.08 -18.41 -10.30
N ALA A 10 -6.06 -19.54 -11.03
CA ALA A 10 -5.07 -19.79 -12.06
C ALA A 10 -5.18 -18.78 -13.21
N LYS A 11 -6.40 -18.51 -13.69
CA LYS A 11 -6.63 -17.53 -14.75
C LYS A 11 -6.23 -16.11 -14.32
N SER A 12 -6.61 -15.69 -13.12
CA SER A 12 -6.23 -14.38 -12.59
C SER A 12 -4.72 -14.24 -12.39
N SER A 13 -4.02 -15.32 -12.01
CA SER A 13 -2.56 -15.33 -11.93
C SER A 13 -1.89 -15.19 -13.29
N GLU A 14 -2.48 -15.75 -14.35
CA GLU A 14 -1.99 -15.63 -15.73
C GLU A 14 -2.20 -14.20 -16.24
N GLU A 15 -3.42 -13.66 -16.13
CA GLU A 15 -3.76 -12.28 -16.51
C GLU A 15 -2.87 -11.25 -15.80
N PHE A 16 -2.64 -11.43 -14.49
CA PHE A 16 -1.73 -10.59 -13.74
C PHE A 16 -0.29 -10.67 -14.26
N GLY A 17 0.17 -11.85 -14.65
CA GLY A 17 1.49 -12.07 -15.22
C GLY A 17 1.69 -11.35 -16.56
N GLU A 18 0.66 -11.37 -17.43
CA GLU A 18 0.67 -10.64 -18.70
C GLU A 18 0.71 -9.12 -18.48
N TYR A 19 -0.14 -8.60 -17.60
CA TYR A 19 -0.17 -7.18 -17.24
C TYR A 19 1.18 -6.69 -16.69
N MET A 20 1.79 -7.46 -15.79
CA MET A 20 3.09 -7.11 -15.22
C MET A 20 4.22 -7.14 -16.25
N GLN A 21 4.14 -8.01 -17.25
CA GLN A 21 5.11 -8.06 -18.32
C GLN A 21 5.03 -6.80 -19.19
N GLU A 22 3.81 -6.38 -19.56
CA GLU A 22 3.58 -5.14 -20.31
C GLU A 22 4.13 -3.92 -19.56
N LEU A 23 3.82 -3.81 -18.26
CA LEU A 23 4.29 -2.71 -17.42
C LEU A 23 5.83 -2.69 -17.26
N MET A 24 6.47 -3.87 -17.21
CA MET A 24 7.94 -3.94 -17.20
C MET A 24 8.55 -3.55 -18.54
N ASP A 25 7.97 -3.99 -19.65
CA ASP A 25 8.46 -3.67 -20.99
C ASP A 25 8.40 -2.16 -21.25
N GLU A 26 7.31 -1.50 -20.82
CA GLU A 26 7.18 -0.03 -20.84
C GLU A 26 8.25 0.64 -19.97
N ASN A 27 8.44 0.20 -18.73
CA ASN A 27 9.46 0.75 -17.83
C ASN A 27 10.89 0.57 -18.36
N ILE A 28 11.19 -0.53 -19.06
CA ILE A 28 12.49 -0.75 -19.72
C ILE A 28 12.68 0.22 -20.89
N ILE A 29 11.62 0.51 -21.66
CA ILE A 29 11.64 1.48 -22.75
C ILE A 29 11.91 2.89 -22.19
N GLU A 30 11.24 3.27 -21.10
CA GLU A 30 11.42 4.58 -20.46
C GLU A 30 12.79 4.72 -19.78
N ALA A 31 13.28 3.67 -19.12
CA ALA A 31 14.64 3.65 -18.57
C ALA A 31 15.71 3.84 -19.67
N ARG A 32 15.48 3.29 -20.88
CA ARG A 32 16.36 3.49 -22.04
C ARG A 32 16.26 4.89 -22.65
N ARG A 33 15.14 5.60 -22.45
CA ARG A 33 14.95 6.99 -22.88
C ARG A 33 15.70 8.00 -22.01
N GLY A 34 16.24 7.59 -20.87
CA GLY A 34 17.10 8.43 -20.03
C GLY A 34 16.35 9.39 -19.11
N GLU A 35 15.04 9.24 -18.98
CA GLU A 35 14.28 9.89 -17.92
C GLU A 35 14.53 9.11 -16.62
N ARG A 36 15.31 9.73 -15.74
CA ARG A 36 15.84 9.13 -14.51
C ARG A 36 14.77 8.37 -13.72
N ILE A 37 15.01 7.07 -13.54
CA ILE A 37 14.57 6.37 -12.33
C ILE A 37 15.76 6.50 -11.38
N ASP A 38 15.60 7.19 -10.25
CA ASP A 38 16.62 7.26 -9.19
C ASP A 38 16.75 5.85 -8.54
N GLY A 39 17.36 4.93 -9.28
CA GLY A 39 17.66 3.57 -8.89
C GLY A 39 19.13 3.46 -8.51
N LYS A 40 19.39 3.30 -7.22
CA LYS A 40 20.72 2.99 -6.67
C LYS A 40 21.39 1.89 -7.48
N GLU A 41 22.61 2.16 -7.96
CA GLU A 41 23.54 1.28 -8.68
C GLU A 41 23.22 -0.23 -8.57
N LEU A 42 22.68 -0.81 -9.65
CA LEU A 42 22.50 -2.25 -9.81
C LEU A 42 23.86 -2.90 -10.12
N ASN A 43 24.70 -3.10 -9.11
CA ASN A 43 25.89 -3.95 -9.25
C ASN A 43 26.07 -4.87 -8.05
N LYS A 44 25.99 -6.18 -8.33
CA LYS A 44 26.00 -7.35 -7.42
C LYS A 44 24.80 -7.44 -6.46
N GLY A 45 23.67 -7.94 -6.96
CA GLY A 45 22.42 -8.11 -6.20
C GLY A 45 21.16 -7.61 -6.91
N ALA A 46 21.20 -7.51 -8.24
CA ALA A 46 20.06 -7.08 -9.04
C ALA A 46 18.95 -8.14 -9.01
N LEU A 47 17.71 -7.70 -8.74
CA LEU A 47 16.52 -8.54 -8.79
C LEU A 47 16.34 -9.11 -10.21
N SER A 48 16.06 -10.40 -10.33
CA SER A 48 15.65 -10.98 -11.62
C SER A 48 14.27 -10.46 -12.05
N HIS A 49 13.90 -10.66 -13.31
CA HIS A 49 12.57 -10.30 -13.79
C HIS A 49 11.45 -11.02 -13.00
N ASP A 50 11.70 -12.28 -12.60
CA ASP A 50 10.78 -13.04 -11.77
C ASP A 50 10.70 -12.48 -10.34
N ASP A 51 11.83 -12.04 -9.77
CA ASP A 51 11.84 -11.39 -8.45
C ASP A 51 11.10 -10.05 -8.48
N ILE A 52 11.27 -9.26 -9.53
CA ILE A 52 10.54 -7.99 -9.72
C ILE A 52 9.05 -8.29 -9.83
N ARG A 53 8.65 -9.26 -10.67
CA ARG A 53 7.25 -9.66 -10.84
C ARG A 53 6.61 -10.09 -9.51
N GLY A 54 7.31 -10.96 -8.77
CA GLY A 54 6.85 -11.46 -7.47
C GLY A 54 6.72 -10.35 -6.44
N ASN A 55 7.74 -9.48 -6.34
CA ASN A 55 7.71 -8.35 -5.42
C ASN A 55 6.60 -7.35 -5.76
N THR A 56 6.38 -7.03 -7.04
CA THR A 56 5.28 -6.15 -7.44
C THR A 56 3.92 -6.77 -7.16
N PHE A 57 3.74 -8.07 -7.39
CA PHE A 57 2.51 -8.77 -7.01
C PHE A 57 2.22 -8.62 -5.51
N ILE A 58 3.22 -8.91 -4.67
CA ILE A 58 3.08 -8.81 -3.22
C ILE A 58 2.75 -7.36 -2.81
N MET A 59 3.44 -6.37 -3.35
CA MET A 59 3.20 -4.95 -3.03
C MET A 59 1.78 -4.51 -3.41
N LEU A 60 1.30 -4.89 -4.60
CA LEU A 60 -0.04 -4.54 -5.06
C LEU A 60 -1.13 -5.26 -4.26
N ALA A 61 -1.01 -6.58 -4.12
CA ALA A 61 -1.98 -7.40 -3.39
C ALA A 61 -2.05 -7.00 -1.92
N ALA A 62 -0.90 -6.81 -1.27
CA ALA A 62 -0.85 -6.43 0.13
C ALA A 62 -1.23 -4.96 0.36
N GLY A 63 -1.04 -4.06 -0.62
CA GLY A 63 -1.25 -2.63 -0.46
C GLY A 63 -2.65 -2.14 -0.80
N GLN A 64 -3.27 -2.64 -1.87
CA GLN A 64 -4.53 -2.11 -2.39
C GLN A 64 -5.72 -2.41 -1.47
N GLU A 65 -6.10 -3.69 -1.35
CA GLU A 65 -7.33 -4.08 -0.66
C GLU A 65 -7.26 -3.77 0.83
N THR A 66 -6.09 -3.93 1.44
CA THR A 66 -5.88 -3.69 2.87
C THR A 66 -6.00 -2.20 3.22
N SER A 67 -5.30 -1.31 2.50
CA SER A 67 -5.32 0.13 2.79
C SER A 67 -6.68 0.74 2.46
N ALA A 68 -7.32 0.31 1.37
CA ALA A 68 -8.68 0.72 1.03
C ALA A 68 -9.67 0.29 2.13
N GLY A 69 -9.56 -0.93 2.63
CA GLY A 69 -10.37 -1.42 3.75
C GLY A 69 -10.20 -0.58 5.01
N VAL A 70 -8.96 -0.28 5.39
CA VAL A 70 -8.68 0.57 6.57
C VAL A 70 -9.29 1.96 6.42
N LEU A 71 -9.10 2.61 5.27
CA LEU A 71 -9.69 3.94 5.01
C LEU A 71 -11.21 3.92 5.04
N GLN A 72 -11.82 2.88 4.46
CA GLN A 72 -13.28 2.72 4.49
C GLN A 72 -13.81 2.65 5.93
N PHE A 73 -13.18 1.85 6.80
CA PHE A 73 -13.60 1.74 8.20
C PHE A 73 -13.34 3.03 8.99
N ILE A 74 -12.21 3.71 8.76
CA ILE A 74 -11.96 5.03 9.38
C ILE A 74 -13.11 5.99 9.02
N LEU A 75 -13.45 6.12 7.75
CA LEU A 75 -14.50 7.05 7.31
C LEU A 75 -15.88 6.69 7.88
N LEU A 76 -16.21 5.40 7.94
CA LEU A 76 -17.45 4.92 8.55
C LEU A 76 -17.53 5.27 10.05
N GLU A 77 -16.46 5.01 10.80
CA GLU A 77 -16.38 5.33 12.23
C GLU A 77 -16.46 6.84 12.48
N LEU A 78 -15.81 7.65 11.64
CA LEU A 78 -15.86 9.11 11.75
C LEU A 78 -17.26 9.66 11.45
N ALA A 79 -17.95 9.12 10.43
CA ALA A 79 -19.32 9.52 10.10
C ALA A 79 -20.30 9.27 11.26
N ASN A 80 -20.07 8.21 12.04
CA ASN A 80 -20.86 7.90 13.23
C ASN A 80 -20.42 8.68 14.48
N ASN A 81 -19.24 9.32 14.47
CA ASN A 81 -18.66 10.01 15.62
C ASN A 81 -18.22 11.45 15.26
N PRO A 82 -19.15 12.42 15.17
CA PRO A 82 -18.85 13.79 14.75
C PRO A 82 -17.85 14.54 15.65
N VAL A 83 -17.73 14.15 16.92
CA VAL A 83 -16.74 14.73 17.85
C VAL A 83 -15.33 14.33 17.42
N SER A 84 -15.09 13.04 17.16
CA SER A 84 -13.82 12.52 16.67
C SER A 84 -13.49 13.08 15.30
N GLN A 85 -14.48 13.23 14.42
CA GLN A 85 -14.30 13.84 13.11
C GLN A 85 -13.81 15.29 13.20
N ARG A 86 -14.40 16.12 14.07
CA ARG A 86 -13.92 17.49 14.30
C ARG A 86 -12.52 17.52 14.91
N SER A 87 -12.23 16.62 15.85
CA SER A 87 -10.90 16.52 16.45
C SER A 87 -9.84 16.10 15.44
N LEU A 88 -10.17 15.18 14.53
CA LEU A 88 -9.29 14.77 13.43
C LEU A 88 -9.04 15.92 12.46
N HIS A 89 -10.09 16.63 12.07
CA HIS A 89 -9.99 17.77 11.16
C HIS A 89 -9.07 18.86 11.76
N GLY A 90 -9.29 19.25 13.02
CA GLY A 90 -8.43 20.20 13.71
C GLY A 90 -6.97 19.74 13.79
N ALA A 91 -6.71 18.45 14.04
CA ALA A 91 -5.35 17.92 14.03
C ALA A 91 -4.68 17.95 12.64
N ILE A 92 -5.47 17.82 11.56
CA ILE A 92 -4.96 17.99 10.19
C ILE A 92 -4.63 19.46 9.95
N ASP A 93 -5.52 20.38 10.32
CA ASP A 93 -5.33 21.82 10.18
C ASP A 93 -4.09 22.30 10.96
N GLU A 94 -3.91 21.83 12.21
CA GLU A 94 -2.74 22.14 13.03
C GLU A 94 -1.42 21.62 12.44
N THR A 95 -1.43 20.44 11.80
CA THR A 95 -0.21 19.83 11.25
C THR A 95 0.13 20.34 9.85
N CYS A 96 -0.86 20.68 9.03
CA CYS A 96 -0.65 21.25 7.69
C CYS A 96 -0.50 22.77 7.71
N GLY A 97 -1.14 23.45 8.68
CA GLY A 97 -1.29 24.91 8.69
C GLY A 97 -2.08 25.44 7.50
N ASP A 98 -2.11 26.77 7.37
CA ASP A 98 -2.76 27.49 6.26
C ASP A 98 -1.83 27.69 5.04
N GLY A 99 -0.74 26.92 4.96
CA GLY A 99 0.26 27.03 3.90
C GLY A 99 -0.18 26.40 2.58
N ASP A 100 0.49 26.76 1.48
CA ASP A 100 0.26 26.15 0.16
C ASP A 100 0.58 24.63 0.21
N PRO A 101 -0.37 23.74 -0.14
CA PRO A 101 -0.14 22.30 -0.21
C PRO A 101 1.01 21.88 -1.12
N SER A 102 1.40 22.71 -2.10
CA SER A 102 2.55 22.44 -2.96
C SER A 102 3.90 22.42 -2.21
N LEU A 103 3.95 23.02 -1.02
CA LEU A 103 5.13 23.11 -0.17
C LEU A 103 5.18 22.00 0.90
N TRP A 104 4.22 21.09 0.90
CA TRP A 104 4.17 20.02 1.88
C TRP A 104 5.32 19.04 1.67
N ASP A 105 6.09 18.82 2.74
CA ASP A 105 7.18 17.87 2.77
C ASP A 105 6.81 16.66 3.64
N TYR A 106 6.89 15.47 3.06
CA TYR A 106 6.51 14.23 3.72
C TYR A 106 7.31 13.99 4.99
N GLU A 107 8.63 14.15 4.94
CA GLU A 107 9.53 13.84 6.05
C GLU A 107 9.22 14.69 7.29
N ASN A 108 8.88 15.96 7.08
CA ASN A 108 8.50 16.88 8.15
C ASN A 108 7.06 16.67 8.64
N LEU A 109 6.14 16.24 7.79
CA LEU A 109 4.72 16.14 8.12
C LEU A 109 4.30 14.79 8.71
N ILE A 110 4.98 13.70 8.34
CA ILE A 110 4.53 12.35 8.69
C ILE A 110 4.55 12.09 10.21
N ASN A 111 5.65 12.47 10.87
CA ASN A 111 5.81 12.21 12.31
C ASN A 111 4.78 12.98 13.16
N PRO A 112 4.59 14.31 12.96
CA PRO A 112 3.52 15.04 13.65
C PRO A 112 2.12 14.47 13.37
N LYS A 113 1.84 14.07 12.12
CA LYS A 113 0.55 13.48 11.73
C LYS A 113 0.28 12.14 12.41
N MET A 114 1.29 11.28 12.50
CA MET A 114 1.17 9.99 13.18
C MET A 114 1.11 10.12 14.71
N ALA A 115 1.63 11.21 15.26
CA ALA A 115 1.51 11.54 16.69
C ALA A 115 0.17 12.25 17.06
N SER A 116 -0.65 12.62 16.07
CA SER A 116 -1.89 13.36 16.29
C SER A 116 -3.14 12.46 16.27
N MET A 117 -4.33 13.07 16.29
CA MET A 117 -5.60 12.36 16.17
C MET A 117 -5.69 11.53 14.87
N LEU A 118 -4.95 11.89 13.82
CA LEU A 118 -4.87 11.11 12.58
C LEU A 118 -4.24 9.73 12.82
N GLY A 119 -3.04 9.69 13.42
CA GLY A 119 -2.42 8.43 13.81
C GLY A 119 -3.27 7.63 14.80
N ALA A 120 -3.94 8.31 15.73
CA ALA A 120 -4.85 7.66 16.67
C ALA A 120 -6.04 6.97 15.95
N CYS A 121 -6.68 7.62 14.98
CA CYS A 121 -7.75 7.03 14.18
C CYS A 121 -7.30 5.81 13.38
N ILE A 122 -6.11 5.88 12.75
CA ILE A 122 -5.53 4.76 12.01
C ILE A 122 -5.28 3.58 12.95
N ASN A 123 -4.58 3.82 14.06
CA ASN A 123 -4.24 2.77 15.03
C ASN A 123 -5.49 2.15 15.67
N GLN A 124 -6.49 2.96 16.01
CA GLN A 124 -7.74 2.45 16.58
C GLN A 124 -8.51 1.59 15.57
N THR A 125 -8.52 1.99 14.29
CA THR A 125 -9.17 1.20 13.24
C THR A 125 -8.46 -0.12 13.02
N LEU A 126 -7.12 -0.11 12.95
CA LEU A 126 -6.33 -1.34 12.84
C LEU A 126 -6.51 -2.27 14.05
N ARG A 127 -6.74 -1.72 15.25
CA ARG A 127 -7.03 -2.48 16.47
C ARG A 127 -8.40 -3.16 16.41
N MET A 128 -9.41 -2.48 15.88
CA MET A 128 -10.81 -2.95 15.85
C MET A 128 -11.09 -3.84 14.64
N THR A 129 -10.56 -3.46 13.48
CA THR A 129 -10.80 -4.08 12.18
C THR A 129 -9.48 -4.26 11.45
N PRO A 130 -8.64 -5.23 11.88
CA PRO A 130 -7.38 -5.51 11.20
C PRO A 130 -7.62 -6.03 9.79
N ALA A 131 -6.81 -5.59 8.82
CA ALA A 131 -6.93 -6.03 7.43
C ALA A 131 -6.57 -7.52 7.23
N VAL A 132 -5.72 -8.06 8.11
CA VAL A 132 -5.31 -9.47 8.13
C VAL A 132 -5.47 -10.00 9.56
N VAL A 133 -6.28 -11.03 9.75
CA VAL A 133 -6.61 -11.59 11.07
C VAL A 133 -5.57 -12.63 11.51
N GLU A 134 -5.02 -13.41 10.58
CA GLU A 134 -4.07 -14.48 10.87
C GLU A 134 -3.15 -14.71 9.66
N ILE A 135 -1.88 -14.98 9.94
CA ILE A 135 -0.91 -15.49 8.96
C ILE A 135 -0.60 -16.94 9.35
N PRO A 136 -1.05 -17.93 8.56
CA PRO A 136 -0.80 -19.33 8.87
C PRO A 136 0.71 -19.64 8.80
N GLU A 137 1.26 -20.21 9.87
CA GLU A 137 2.62 -20.74 9.88
C GLU A 137 2.63 -22.25 9.63
N ALA A 138 3.56 -22.74 8.81
CA ALA A 138 3.77 -24.16 8.59
C ALA A 138 4.83 -24.69 9.57
N VAL A 139 4.49 -25.75 10.31
CA VAL A 139 5.46 -26.47 11.15
C VAL A 139 6.20 -27.49 10.28
N PRO A 140 7.55 -27.51 10.27
CA PRO A 140 8.29 -28.50 9.50
C PRO A 140 7.92 -29.93 9.92
N SER A 141 7.71 -30.83 8.96
CA SER A 141 7.60 -32.26 9.27
C SER A 141 8.95 -32.76 9.80
N LYS A 142 8.93 -33.51 10.90
CA LYS A 142 10.13 -34.13 11.49
C LYS A 142 10.86 -35.04 10.52
#